data_AF-A0A8H6Z818-F1
#
_entry.id   AF-A0A8H6Z818-F1
#
_cell.length_a   1.000
_cell.length_b   1.000
_cell.length_c   1.000
_cell.angle_alpha   90.00
_cell.angle_beta   90.00
_cell.angle_gamma   90.00
#
_symmetry.space_group_name_H-M   'P 1'
#
loop_
_entity.id
_entity.type
_entity.pdbx_description
1 polymer ?
#
loop_
_entity_poly.entity_id
_entity_poly.type
_entity_poly.pdbx_seq_one_letter_code
_entity_poly.pdbx_strand_id
1 'polypeptide(L)'
;MDDRPIRSLHVQGRSRHRQQRKNMTPRHRAAMKTLQECRVPERELHAEWAAQKEAQTSIRAHKSLLLILVRVPQQLCVDAPAHLRHELEKVLSLQTQIDTVEKTIDDTKKTLQGSGASVHLLALLRGLEQTHKRLGREAEELYASLKIQKTFPELRDLPLEFAQTLHVMRDLKINIRKCAIGSFFEWESLDCAVSGRQGPLGTKLHQSTHKAISKRQPSLLKAIKKFNMCCATLERLRPPQCTIPIPSPLSTQLNGLRNDPSLHEDIWITPSEGPIPRWLNDEDVRDGIQSLHVANRCADKTILGLLKQ
;
A
#
# COMPACT_ATOMS: atom_id res chain seq x y z
N MET A 1 63.33 -31.18 12.08
CA MET A 1 63.32 -30.01 11.16
C MET A 1 61.96 -29.94 10.52
N ASP A 2 60.90 -29.85 11.31
CA ASP A 2 60.45 -28.67 12.07
C ASP A 2 60.02 -27.51 11.18
N ASP A 3 58.70 -27.38 11.13
CA ASP A 3 57.91 -26.15 11.29
C ASP A 3 58.28 -24.92 10.46
N ARG A 4 57.37 -24.55 9.57
CA ARG A 4 56.95 -23.15 9.31
C ARG A 4 55.62 -23.11 8.51
N PRO A 5 54.81 -22.04 8.62
CA PRO A 5 53.51 -22.17 9.27
C PRO A 5 52.31 -21.85 8.36
N ILE A 6 51.22 -22.57 8.62
CA ILE A 6 49.86 -22.27 8.16
C ILE A 6 49.37 -20.99 8.89
N ARG A 7 49.82 -19.81 8.47
CA ARG A 7 49.41 -18.52 9.07
C ARG A 7 49.06 -17.40 8.09
N SER A 8 48.94 -17.64 6.78
CA SER A 8 48.59 -16.55 5.83
C SER A 8 47.10 -16.49 5.43
N LEU A 9 46.35 -17.60 5.47
CA LEU A 9 44.95 -17.61 5.02
C LEU A 9 43.95 -17.01 6.02
N HIS A 10 44.26 -17.01 7.32
CA HIS A 10 43.33 -16.53 8.36
C HIS A 10 43.36 -15.00 8.56
N VAL A 11 44.45 -14.33 8.15
CA VAL A 11 44.60 -12.86 8.28
C VAL A 11 43.93 -12.12 7.11
N GLN A 12 43.93 -12.71 5.91
CA GLN A 12 43.31 -12.13 4.71
C GLN A 12 41.77 -12.11 4.77
N GLY A 13 41.14 -13.11 5.40
CA GLY A 13 39.70 -13.11 5.68
C GLY A 13 39.27 -12.03 6.69
N ARG A 14 40.06 -11.80 7.75
CA ARG A 14 39.78 -10.75 8.74
C ARG A 14 39.95 -9.34 8.16
N SER A 15 40.92 -9.14 7.28
CA SER A 15 41.13 -7.84 6.63
C SER A 15 40.01 -7.50 5.64
N ARG A 16 39.51 -8.47 4.85
CA ARG A 16 38.35 -8.27 3.96
C ARG A 16 37.06 -7.94 4.72
N HIS A 17 36.78 -8.62 5.83
CA HIS A 17 35.64 -8.27 6.70
C HIS A 17 35.81 -6.89 7.37
N ARG A 18 37.05 -6.49 7.71
CA ARG A 18 37.34 -5.17 8.28
C ARG A 18 37.25 -4.05 7.23
N GLN A 19 37.58 -4.33 5.97
CA GLN A 19 37.42 -3.40 4.84
C GLN A 19 35.96 -3.26 4.40
N GLN A 20 35.20 -4.37 4.36
CA GLN A 20 33.75 -4.34 4.09
C GLN A 20 32.98 -3.53 5.14
N ARG A 21 33.37 -3.63 6.42
CA ARG A 21 32.81 -2.79 7.49
C ARG A 21 33.08 -1.28 7.31
N LYS A 22 34.18 -0.90 6.64
CA LYS A 22 34.54 0.51 6.41
C LYS A 22 33.78 1.13 5.23
N ASN A 23 33.34 0.34 4.25
CA ASN A 23 32.62 0.82 3.06
C ASN A 23 31.12 0.49 3.06
N MET A 24 30.56 0.11 4.22
CA MET A 24 29.13 -0.16 4.35
C MET A 24 28.33 1.15 4.32
N THR A 25 27.44 1.26 3.33
CA THR A 25 26.44 2.34 3.31
C THR A 25 25.62 2.33 4.61
N PRO A 26 25.13 3.50 5.09
CA PRO A 26 24.29 3.56 6.29
C PRO A 26 23.10 2.59 6.23
N ARG A 27 22.54 2.39 5.03
CA ARG A 27 21.45 1.46 4.74
C ARG A 27 21.82 0.00 4.98
N HIS A 28 23.02 -0.43 4.58
CA HIS A 28 23.51 -1.78 4.87
C HIS A 28 23.74 -1.98 6.37
N ARG A 29 24.23 -0.96 7.08
CA ARG A 29 24.46 -1.05 8.53
C ARG A 29 23.15 -1.20 9.30
N ALA A 30 22.13 -0.43 8.93
CA ALA A 30 20.80 -0.55 9.52
C ALA A 30 20.20 -1.94 9.28
N ALA A 31 20.24 -2.44 8.04
CA ALA A 31 19.73 -3.78 7.71
C ALA A 31 20.45 -4.91 8.47
N MET A 32 21.78 -4.84 8.61
CA MET A 32 22.52 -5.83 9.40
C MET A 32 22.19 -5.77 10.89
N LYS A 33 21.90 -4.58 11.42
CA LYS A 33 21.48 -4.42 12.81
C LYS A 33 20.11 -5.07 13.02
N THR A 34 19.15 -4.81 12.13
CA THR A 34 17.83 -5.46 12.16
C THR A 34 17.93 -6.97 12.03
N LEU A 35 18.83 -7.51 11.19
CA LEU A 35 19.08 -8.96 11.11
C LEU A 35 19.72 -9.56 12.38
N GLN A 36 20.50 -8.79 13.12
CA GLN A 36 21.09 -9.22 14.40
C GLN A 36 20.09 -9.18 15.55
N GLU A 37 19.15 -8.23 15.50
CA GLU A 37 18.07 -8.08 16.48
C GLU A 37 16.91 -9.04 16.19
N CYS A 38 16.74 -9.44 14.93
CA CYS A 38 15.77 -10.44 14.49
C CYS A 38 16.09 -11.80 15.13
N ARG A 39 15.13 -12.35 15.87
CA ARG A 39 15.25 -13.65 16.56
C ARG A 39 15.09 -14.85 15.62
N VAL A 40 14.88 -14.61 14.33
CA VAL A 40 14.64 -15.65 13.31
C VAL A 40 15.94 -15.90 12.55
N PRO A 41 16.41 -17.16 12.43
CA PRO A 41 17.67 -17.45 11.75
C PRO A 41 17.54 -17.20 10.24
N GLU A 42 18.62 -16.77 9.60
CA GLU A 42 18.67 -16.41 8.18
C GLU A 42 18.16 -17.51 7.24
N ARG A 43 18.43 -18.78 7.58
CA ARG A 43 17.91 -19.95 6.82
C ARG A 43 16.38 -20.00 6.78
N GLU A 44 15.72 -19.63 7.88
CA GLU A 44 14.26 -19.62 7.99
C GLU A 44 13.69 -18.43 7.22
N LEU A 45 14.34 -17.26 7.30
CA LEU A 45 13.97 -16.10 6.48
C LEU A 45 14.04 -16.41 4.97
N HIS A 46 15.05 -17.17 4.52
CA HIS A 46 15.15 -17.63 3.14
C HIS A 46 14.04 -18.61 2.74
N ALA A 47 13.67 -19.54 3.63
CA ALA A 47 12.60 -20.50 3.38
C ALA A 47 11.22 -19.80 3.34
N GLU A 48 10.97 -18.90 4.28
CA GLU A 48 9.77 -18.06 4.33
C GLU A 48 9.67 -17.15 3.10
N TRP A 49 10.78 -16.56 2.64
CA TRP A 49 10.82 -15.81 1.37
C TRP A 49 10.55 -16.71 0.14
N ALA A 50 11.05 -17.95 0.14
CA ALA A 50 10.76 -18.89 -0.94
C ALA A 50 9.27 -19.24 -0.98
N ALA A 51 8.67 -19.52 0.18
CA ALA A 51 7.24 -19.77 0.33
C ALA A 51 6.40 -18.53 -0.07
N GLN A 52 6.85 -17.33 0.27
CA GLN A 52 6.21 -16.08 -0.17
C GLN A 52 6.22 -15.96 -1.69
N LYS A 53 7.39 -16.14 -2.33
CA LYS A 53 7.49 -16.11 -3.80
C LYS A 53 6.63 -17.17 -4.44
N GLU A 54 6.60 -18.38 -3.89
CA GLU A 54 5.77 -19.45 -4.41
C GLU A 54 4.29 -19.09 -4.28
N ALA A 55 3.83 -18.57 -3.14
CA ALA A 55 2.45 -18.12 -2.97
C ALA A 55 2.08 -16.98 -3.94
N GLN A 56 3.01 -16.06 -4.21
CA GLN A 56 2.79 -14.91 -5.09
C GLN A 56 2.96 -15.23 -6.58
N THR A 57 3.73 -16.26 -6.94
CA THR A 57 3.98 -16.66 -8.35
C THR A 57 3.26 -17.94 -8.76
N SER A 58 2.73 -18.72 -7.81
CA SER A 58 1.98 -19.95 -8.06
C SER A 58 0.73 -19.66 -8.89
N ILE A 59 0.49 -20.56 -9.85
CA ILE A 59 -0.56 -20.52 -10.87
C ILE A 59 -1.98 -20.47 -10.26
N ARG A 60 -2.16 -20.68 -8.94
CA ARG A 60 -3.45 -20.42 -8.26
C ARG A 60 -3.74 -18.93 -8.05
N ALA A 61 -2.74 -18.05 -7.92
CA ALA A 61 -2.88 -16.59 -8.02
C ALA A 61 -3.01 -16.13 -9.49
N HIS A 62 -2.54 -16.94 -10.44
CA HIS A 62 -2.69 -16.76 -11.89
C HIS A 62 -3.65 -17.79 -12.50
N LYS A 63 -4.88 -17.95 -11.99
CA LYS A 63 -5.92 -18.74 -12.68
C LYS A 63 -6.30 -18.18 -14.07
N SER A 64 -5.62 -17.12 -14.52
CA SER A 64 -5.62 -16.55 -15.87
C SER A 64 -4.55 -17.13 -16.81
N LEU A 65 -3.79 -18.15 -16.43
CA LEU A 65 -2.85 -18.83 -17.35
C LEU A 65 -3.55 -19.80 -18.31
N LEU A 66 -4.89 -19.89 -18.29
CA LEU A 66 -5.71 -20.54 -19.32
C LEU A 66 -6.24 -19.53 -20.37
N LEU A 67 -5.77 -18.28 -20.35
CA LEU A 67 -6.05 -17.27 -21.39
C LEU A 67 -4.85 -16.93 -22.26
N ILE A 68 -3.71 -17.62 -22.10
CA ILE A 68 -2.51 -17.40 -22.94
C ILE A 68 -2.68 -17.90 -24.40
N LEU A 69 -3.87 -18.37 -24.78
CA LEU A 69 -4.22 -18.58 -26.20
C LEU A 69 -5.00 -17.43 -26.86
N VAL A 70 -5.29 -16.31 -26.16
CA VAL A 70 -5.94 -15.16 -26.82
C VAL A 70 -5.20 -13.85 -26.56
N ARG A 71 -4.59 -13.36 -27.63
CA ARG A 71 -3.77 -12.16 -27.77
C ARG A 71 -4.65 -10.90 -27.62
N VAL A 72 -4.64 -10.23 -26.46
CA VAL A 72 -5.21 -8.88 -26.25
C VAL A 72 -4.30 -8.06 -25.33
N PRO A 73 -3.98 -6.79 -25.66
CA PRO A 73 -3.20 -5.91 -24.80
C PRO A 73 -4.08 -5.18 -23.76
N GLN A 74 -3.46 -4.78 -22.65
CA GLN A 74 -3.95 -3.94 -21.54
C GLN A 74 -4.81 -4.60 -20.44
N GLN A 75 -4.50 -4.16 -19.21
CA GLN A 75 -5.27 -4.35 -17.97
C GLN A 75 -5.15 -5.71 -17.26
N LEU A 76 -3.95 -5.99 -16.76
CA LEU A 76 -3.69 -7.02 -15.75
C LEU A 76 -4.31 -6.62 -14.40
N CYS A 77 -5.56 -7.02 -14.16
CA CYS A 77 -6.24 -7.06 -12.87
C CYS A 77 -7.32 -8.14 -12.98
N VAL A 78 -6.99 -9.37 -12.60
CA VAL A 78 -7.99 -10.43 -12.43
C VAL A 78 -8.64 -10.21 -11.05
N ASP A 79 -9.87 -10.67 -10.87
CA ASP A 79 -10.63 -10.77 -9.59
C ASP A 79 -11.77 -9.77 -9.33
N ALA A 80 -12.46 -9.34 -10.39
CA ALA A 80 -13.91 -9.07 -10.37
C ALA A 80 -14.43 -9.16 -11.82
N PRO A 81 -15.59 -9.80 -12.10
CA PRO A 81 -16.09 -9.83 -13.47
C PRO A 81 -16.27 -8.38 -13.94
N ALA A 82 -15.80 -8.05 -15.14
CA ALA A 82 -15.60 -6.66 -15.60
C ALA A 82 -16.83 -5.75 -15.39
N HIS A 83 -18.04 -6.32 -15.45
CA HIS A 83 -19.28 -5.64 -15.14
C HIS A 83 -19.36 -5.21 -13.66
N LEU A 84 -19.00 -6.06 -12.69
CA LEU A 84 -19.03 -5.73 -11.26
C LEU A 84 -18.03 -4.63 -10.94
N ARG A 85 -16.83 -4.69 -11.52
CA ARG A 85 -15.82 -3.63 -11.38
C ARG A 85 -16.32 -2.30 -11.94
N HIS A 86 -16.96 -2.33 -13.11
CA HIS A 86 -17.50 -1.14 -13.75
C HIS A 86 -18.66 -0.54 -12.94
N GLU A 87 -19.55 -1.38 -12.41
CA GLU A 87 -20.63 -0.93 -11.54
C GLU A 87 -20.08 -0.37 -10.21
N LEU A 88 -19.10 -1.04 -9.57
CA LEU A 88 -18.42 -0.51 -8.39
C LEU A 88 -17.73 0.83 -8.64
N GLU A 89 -17.05 0.99 -9.79
CA GLU A 89 -16.42 2.25 -10.18
C GLU A 89 -17.45 3.38 -10.34
N LYS A 90 -18.63 3.07 -10.91
CA LYS A 90 -19.75 4.02 -10.96
C LYS A 90 -20.27 4.37 -9.58
N VAL A 91 -20.47 3.40 -8.68
CA VAL A 91 -20.97 3.72 -7.33
C VAL A 91 -19.93 4.50 -6.52
N LEU A 92 -18.63 4.21 -6.65
CA LEU A 92 -17.56 5.02 -6.06
C LEU A 92 -17.55 6.45 -6.62
N SER A 93 -17.73 6.60 -7.94
CA SER A 93 -17.85 7.91 -8.58
C SER A 93 -19.04 8.70 -8.03
N LEU A 94 -20.22 8.06 -7.94
CA LEU A 94 -21.41 8.64 -7.32
C LEU A 94 -21.13 9.05 -5.87
N GLN A 95 -20.42 8.24 -5.10
CA GLN A 95 -20.10 8.55 -3.71
C GLN A 95 -19.12 9.72 -3.59
N THR A 96 -18.14 9.85 -4.49
CA THR A 96 -17.28 11.04 -4.53
C THR A 96 -18.04 12.32 -4.91
N GLN A 97 -19.07 12.21 -5.75
CA GLN A 97 -19.96 13.33 -6.09
C GLN A 97 -20.86 13.69 -4.90
N ILE A 98 -21.41 12.70 -4.20
CA ILE A 98 -22.19 12.87 -2.97
C ILE A 98 -21.35 13.62 -1.91
N ASP A 99 -20.12 13.17 -1.64
CA ASP A 99 -19.18 13.85 -0.72
C ASP A 99 -18.88 15.30 -1.14
N THR A 100 -18.81 15.56 -2.45
CA THR A 100 -18.56 16.91 -2.98
C THR A 100 -19.77 17.81 -2.73
N VAL A 101 -20.98 17.28 -2.94
CA VAL A 101 -22.24 17.98 -2.64
C VAL A 101 -22.35 18.27 -1.13
N GLU A 102 -22.00 17.31 -0.26
CA GLU A 102 -21.97 17.51 1.20
C GLU A 102 -21.11 18.71 1.57
N LYS A 103 -19.88 18.75 1.04
CA LYS A 103 -18.94 19.84 1.28
C LYS A 103 -19.50 21.19 0.81
N THR A 104 -20.15 21.24 -0.36
CA THR A 104 -20.76 22.48 -0.84
C THR A 104 -21.94 22.94 0.01
N ILE A 105 -22.74 22.00 0.56
CA ILE A 105 -23.82 22.31 1.49
C ILE A 105 -23.24 22.90 2.78
N ASP A 106 -22.18 22.30 3.32
CA ASP A 106 -21.49 22.79 4.52
C ASP A 106 -20.86 24.18 4.33
N ASP A 107 -20.20 24.41 3.20
CA ASP A 107 -19.59 25.70 2.88
C ASP A 107 -20.66 26.80 2.70
N THR A 108 -21.79 26.45 2.07
CA THR A 108 -22.96 27.33 1.95
C THR A 108 -23.54 27.65 3.33
N LYS A 109 -23.69 26.65 4.19
CA LYS A 109 -24.18 26.81 5.56
C LYS A 109 -23.31 27.74 6.39
N LYS A 110 -21.99 27.60 6.32
CA LYS A 110 -21.03 28.50 7.01
C LYS A 110 -21.16 29.94 6.52
N THR A 111 -21.31 30.14 5.21
CA THR A 111 -21.48 31.48 4.61
C THR A 111 -22.78 32.15 5.07
N LEU A 112 -23.84 31.36 5.25
CA LEU A 112 -25.16 31.84 5.67
C LEU A 112 -25.28 32.10 7.17
N GLN A 113 -24.52 31.38 8.00
CA GLN A 113 -24.45 31.66 9.43
C GLN A 113 -23.80 33.02 9.75
N GLY A 114 -22.98 33.56 8.85
CA GLY A 114 -22.35 34.88 9.01
C GLY A 114 -23.17 36.07 8.52
N SER A 115 -24.27 35.86 7.78
CA SER A 115 -24.98 36.93 7.04
C SER A 115 -26.44 37.17 7.44
N GLY A 116 -26.94 36.52 8.51
CA GLY A 116 -28.34 36.68 8.94
C GLY A 116 -29.32 36.09 7.92
N ALA A 117 -29.25 34.78 7.71
CA ALA A 117 -29.98 34.08 6.65
C ALA A 117 -31.51 34.13 6.80
N SER A 118 -32.19 34.40 5.68
CA SER A 118 -33.66 34.35 5.56
C SER A 118 -34.22 32.96 5.89
N VAL A 119 -35.38 32.91 6.55
CA VAL A 119 -36.10 31.68 6.91
C VAL A 119 -36.36 30.77 5.70
N HIS A 120 -36.66 31.36 4.54
CA HIS A 120 -36.87 30.61 3.31
C HIS A 120 -35.58 29.92 2.83
N LEU A 121 -34.43 30.59 2.96
CA LEU A 121 -33.13 30.07 2.56
C LEU A 121 -32.68 28.92 3.47
N LEU A 122 -32.98 29.02 4.78
CA LEU A 122 -32.77 27.93 5.74
C LEU A 122 -33.64 26.71 5.44
N ALA A 123 -34.89 26.90 5.00
CA ALA A 123 -35.77 25.81 4.59
C ALA A 123 -35.27 25.10 3.32
N LEU A 124 -34.79 25.85 2.32
CA LEU A 124 -34.17 25.28 1.11
C LEU A 124 -32.91 24.47 1.43
N LEU A 125 -32.05 24.99 2.32
CA LEU A 125 -30.84 24.29 2.74
C LEU A 125 -31.16 22.98 3.47
N ARG A 126 -32.18 22.98 4.34
CA ARG A 126 -32.67 21.75 5.00
C ARG A 126 -33.21 20.73 3.99
N GLY A 127 -33.88 21.20 2.93
CA GLY A 127 -34.33 20.36 1.83
C GLY A 127 -33.15 19.70 1.09
N LEU A 128 -32.08 20.45 0.81
CA LEU A 128 -30.85 19.93 0.22
C LEU A 128 -30.12 18.93 1.13
N GLU A 129 -30.07 19.18 2.44
CA GLU A 129 -29.50 18.23 3.41
C GLU A 129 -30.29 16.90 3.43
N GLN A 130 -31.62 16.96 3.33
CA GLN A 130 -32.47 15.76 3.28
C GLN A 130 -32.31 14.97 1.99
N THR A 131 -32.26 15.63 0.83
CA THR A 131 -32.05 14.95 -0.46
C THR A 131 -30.65 14.34 -0.52
N HIS A 132 -29.64 15.02 0.01
CA HIS A 132 -28.29 14.50 0.11
C HIS A 132 -28.22 13.24 0.99
N LYS A 133 -28.83 13.26 2.18
CA LYS A 133 -28.92 12.07 3.06
C LYS A 133 -29.66 10.91 2.39
N ARG A 134 -30.70 11.20 1.59
CA ARG A 134 -31.44 10.17 0.84
C ARG A 134 -30.56 9.53 -0.24
N LEU A 135 -29.85 10.34 -1.04
CA LEU A 135 -28.91 9.86 -2.05
C LEU A 135 -27.78 9.01 -1.45
N GLY A 136 -27.28 9.37 -0.27
CA GLY A 136 -26.30 8.56 0.46
C GLY A 136 -26.82 7.15 0.78
N ARG A 137 -28.05 7.06 1.32
CA ARG A 137 -28.68 5.76 1.62
C ARG A 137 -28.96 4.94 0.36
N GLU A 138 -29.46 5.56 -0.69
CA GLU A 138 -29.72 4.86 -1.97
C GLU A 138 -28.41 4.32 -2.59
N ALA A 139 -27.30 5.04 -2.48
CA ALA A 139 -25.99 4.56 -2.91
C ALA A 139 -25.52 3.35 -2.06
N GLU A 140 -25.75 3.37 -0.74
CA GLU A 140 -25.46 2.23 0.15
C GLU A 140 -26.34 1.01 -0.16
N GLU A 141 -27.63 1.22 -0.48
CA GLU A 141 -28.54 0.15 -0.92
C GLU A 141 -28.13 -0.45 -2.27
N LEU A 142 -27.71 0.39 -3.23
CA LEU A 142 -27.15 -0.07 -4.50
C LEU A 142 -25.91 -0.95 -4.28
N TYR A 143 -25.02 -0.56 -3.36
CA TYR A 143 -23.89 -1.38 -2.92
C TYR A 143 -24.31 -2.71 -2.30
N ALA A 144 -25.38 -2.73 -1.49
CA ALA A 144 -25.91 -3.97 -0.91
C ALA A 144 -26.58 -4.88 -1.95
N SER A 145 -27.16 -4.30 -3.00
CA SER A 145 -27.80 -5.02 -4.11
C SER A 145 -26.78 -5.66 -5.07
N LEU A 146 -25.57 -5.11 -5.14
CA LEU A 146 -24.40 -5.72 -5.80
C LEU A 146 -24.01 -6.96 -4.99
N LYS A 147 -24.61 -8.11 -5.34
CA LYS A 147 -24.45 -9.42 -4.67
C LYS A 147 -23.01 -9.96 -4.77
N ILE A 148 -22.07 -9.35 -4.06
CA ILE A 148 -20.65 -9.75 -3.97
C ILE A 148 -20.55 -11.21 -3.51
N GLN A 149 -21.45 -11.68 -2.64
CA GLN A 149 -21.49 -13.08 -2.18
C GLN A 149 -21.80 -14.12 -3.27
N LYS A 150 -22.46 -13.74 -4.38
CA LYS A 150 -22.68 -14.67 -5.52
C LYS A 150 -21.43 -14.80 -6.39
N THR A 151 -20.61 -13.77 -6.43
CA THR A 151 -19.38 -13.71 -7.24
C THR A 151 -18.20 -14.38 -6.52
N PHE A 152 -18.20 -14.40 -5.19
CA PHE A 152 -17.13 -14.97 -4.36
C PHE A 152 -17.71 -16.00 -3.37
N PRO A 153 -17.85 -17.28 -3.77
CA PRO A 153 -18.39 -18.32 -2.89
C PRO A 153 -17.54 -18.56 -1.63
N GLU A 154 -16.25 -18.18 -1.67
CA GLU A 154 -15.29 -18.26 -0.57
C GLU A 154 -15.60 -17.31 0.61
N LEU A 155 -16.46 -16.31 0.38
CA LEU A 155 -16.86 -15.32 1.39
C LEU A 155 -18.25 -15.58 1.98
N ARG A 156 -18.88 -16.71 1.63
CA ARG A 156 -20.27 -17.02 1.98
C ARG A 156 -20.50 -17.13 3.49
N ASP A 157 -19.49 -17.57 4.23
CA ASP A 157 -19.56 -17.78 5.69
C ASP A 157 -19.09 -16.56 6.50
N LEU A 158 -18.69 -15.47 5.84
CA LEU A 158 -18.30 -14.23 6.50
C LEU A 158 -19.48 -13.26 6.60
N PRO A 159 -19.57 -12.46 7.68
CA PRO A 159 -20.57 -11.41 7.80
C PRO A 159 -20.53 -10.49 6.59
N LEU A 160 -21.70 -10.15 6.04
CA LEU A 160 -21.81 -9.32 4.84
C LEU A 160 -21.04 -7.99 4.99
N GLU A 161 -21.19 -7.32 6.13
CA GLU A 161 -20.49 -6.06 6.43
C GLU A 161 -18.97 -6.22 6.48
N PHE A 162 -18.47 -7.37 6.95
CA PHE A 162 -17.04 -7.69 6.97
C PHE A 162 -16.52 -7.85 5.54
N ALA A 163 -17.20 -8.65 4.72
CA ALA A 163 -16.83 -8.88 3.32
C ALA A 163 -16.87 -7.58 2.50
N GLN A 164 -17.87 -6.72 2.73
CA GLN A 164 -17.98 -5.40 2.09
C GLN A 164 -16.82 -4.48 2.49
N THR A 165 -16.54 -4.39 3.78
CA THR A 165 -15.45 -3.55 4.29
C THR A 165 -14.09 -4.01 3.75
N LEU A 166 -13.89 -5.34 3.60
CA LEU A 166 -12.67 -5.93 3.05
C LEU A 166 -12.44 -5.52 1.58
N HIS A 167 -13.50 -5.51 0.76
CA HIS A 167 -13.42 -5.07 -0.64
C HIS A 167 -13.11 -3.57 -0.75
N VAL A 168 -13.85 -2.75 0.00
CA VAL A 168 -13.62 -1.30 0.03
C VAL A 168 -12.18 -0.99 0.45
N MET A 169 -11.68 -1.70 1.46
CA MET A 169 -10.30 -1.55 1.92
C MET A 169 -9.27 -1.91 0.85
N ARG A 170 -9.48 -3.01 0.10
CA ARG A 170 -8.60 -3.40 -1.03
C ARG A 170 -8.53 -2.32 -2.10
N ASP A 171 -9.69 -1.82 -2.53
CA ASP A 171 -9.76 -0.81 -3.58
C ASP A 171 -9.13 0.51 -3.13
N LEU A 172 -9.38 0.91 -1.87
CA LEU A 172 -8.71 2.06 -1.26
C LEU A 172 -7.19 1.87 -1.28
N LYS A 173 -6.65 0.70 -0.92
CA LYS A 173 -5.21 0.46 -0.93
C LYS A 173 -4.60 0.50 -2.32
N ILE A 174 -5.29 -0.04 -3.33
CA ILE A 174 -4.87 0.06 -4.73
C ILE A 174 -4.82 1.53 -5.18
N ASN A 175 -5.85 2.30 -4.86
CA ASN A 175 -5.92 3.72 -5.21
C ASN A 175 -4.86 4.56 -4.49
N ILE A 176 -4.67 4.34 -3.18
CA ILE A 176 -3.61 4.99 -2.39
C ILE A 176 -2.25 4.68 -3.00
N ARG A 177 -1.93 3.41 -3.34
CA ARG A 177 -0.67 3.06 -3.99
C ARG A 177 -0.45 3.82 -5.29
N LYS A 178 -1.44 3.83 -6.19
CA LYS A 178 -1.35 4.57 -7.46
C LYS A 178 -1.07 6.06 -7.25
N CYS A 179 -1.83 6.70 -6.37
CA CYS A 179 -1.69 8.13 -6.08
C CYS A 179 -0.38 8.46 -5.35
N ALA A 180 0.04 7.62 -4.40
CA ALA A 180 1.26 7.80 -3.61
C ALA A 180 2.51 7.60 -4.48
N ILE A 181 2.57 6.53 -5.29
CA ILE A 181 3.70 6.28 -6.20
C ILE A 181 3.91 7.45 -7.16
N GLY A 182 2.83 7.92 -7.81
CA GLY A 182 2.92 9.08 -8.70
C GLY A 182 3.43 10.34 -7.97
N SER A 183 2.91 10.61 -6.78
CA SER A 183 3.35 11.75 -5.97
C SER A 183 4.82 11.62 -5.55
N PHE A 184 5.26 10.45 -5.09
CA PHE A 184 6.64 10.23 -4.63
C PHE A 184 7.67 10.39 -5.74
N PHE A 185 7.36 9.94 -6.97
CA PHE A 185 8.24 10.17 -8.12
C PHE A 185 8.37 11.66 -8.45
N GLU A 186 7.30 12.43 -8.36
CA GLU A 186 7.34 13.89 -8.56
C GLU A 186 8.17 14.59 -7.46
N TRP A 187 7.99 14.19 -6.20
CA TRP A 187 8.81 14.68 -5.07
C TRP A 187 10.30 14.39 -5.26
N GLU A 188 10.64 13.14 -5.61
CA GLU A 188 12.03 12.74 -5.84
C GLU A 188 12.67 13.48 -7.03
N SER A 189 11.89 13.74 -8.08
CA SER A 189 12.34 14.54 -9.22
C SER A 189 12.67 15.99 -8.80
N LEU A 190 11.84 16.60 -7.95
CA LEU A 190 12.10 17.93 -7.38
C LEU A 190 13.33 17.94 -6.47
N ASP A 191 13.44 16.95 -5.57
CA ASP A 191 14.58 16.81 -4.65
C ASP A 191 15.92 16.64 -5.41
N CYS A 192 15.92 15.87 -6.51
CA CYS A 192 17.10 15.67 -7.35
C CYS A 192 17.56 16.95 -8.05
N ALA A 193 16.62 17.80 -8.48
CA ALA A 193 16.92 19.08 -9.10
C ALA A 193 17.46 20.10 -8.09
N VAL A 194 16.91 20.12 -6.87
CA VAL A 194 17.44 20.96 -5.77
C VAL A 194 18.84 20.50 -5.36
N SER A 195 19.10 19.20 -5.40
CA SER A 195 20.40 18.60 -5.06
C SER A 195 21.46 18.71 -6.17
N GLY A 196 21.14 19.33 -7.32
CA GLY A 196 22.04 19.44 -8.47
C GLY A 196 22.42 18.10 -9.13
N ARG A 197 21.71 17.00 -8.80
CA ARG A 197 21.95 15.67 -9.39
C ARG A 197 21.34 15.53 -10.78
N GLN A 198 20.36 16.38 -11.09
CA GLN A 198 19.81 16.55 -12.43
C GLN A 198 19.89 18.03 -12.84
N GLY A 199 19.80 18.30 -14.14
CA GLY A 199 19.86 19.66 -14.69
C GLY A 199 18.86 20.60 -13.99
N PRO A 200 19.18 21.90 -13.88
CA PRO A 200 18.37 22.84 -13.12
C PRO A 200 16.94 22.91 -13.69
N LEU A 201 15.96 22.49 -12.90
CA LEU A 201 14.55 22.76 -13.19
C LEU A 201 14.33 24.27 -13.14
N GLY A 202 13.75 24.85 -14.19
CA GLY A 202 13.38 26.27 -14.17
C GLY A 202 12.45 26.59 -12.99
N THR A 203 12.66 27.74 -12.33
CA THR A 203 11.94 28.15 -11.11
C THR A 203 10.42 28.12 -11.26
N LYS A 204 9.90 28.47 -12.45
CA LYS A 204 8.45 28.37 -12.77
C LYS A 204 7.93 26.94 -12.77
N LEU A 205 8.69 25.99 -13.31
CA LEU A 205 8.31 24.57 -13.37
C LEU A 205 8.39 23.92 -11.98
N HIS A 206 9.42 24.29 -11.20
CA HIS A 206 9.54 23.86 -9.81
C HIS A 206 8.33 24.32 -8.98
N GLN A 207 7.97 25.61 -9.07
CA GLN A 207 6.82 26.18 -8.35
C GLN A 207 5.49 25.59 -8.81
N SER A 208 5.28 25.37 -10.12
CA SER A 208 4.02 24.80 -10.62
C SER A 208 3.84 23.35 -10.17
N THR A 209 4.92 22.56 -10.19
CA THR A 209 4.93 21.16 -9.73
C THR A 209 4.66 21.09 -8.23
N HIS A 210 5.33 21.93 -7.42
CA HIS A 210 5.09 21.99 -5.98
C HIS A 210 3.63 22.36 -5.66
N LYS A 211 3.04 23.33 -6.36
CA LYS A 211 1.62 23.70 -6.20
C LYS A 211 0.67 22.56 -6.59
N ALA A 212 0.96 21.84 -7.68
CA ALA A 212 0.16 20.71 -8.13
C ALA A 212 0.18 19.56 -7.10
N ILE A 213 1.36 19.28 -6.54
CA ILE A 213 1.53 18.31 -5.46
C ILE A 213 0.75 18.72 -4.21
N SER A 214 0.91 19.96 -3.72
CA SER A 214 0.18 20.46 -2.56
C SER A 214 -1.34 20.39 -2.74
N LYS A 215 -1.84 20.59 -3.98
CA LYS A 215 -3.27 20.47 -4.30
C LYS A 215 -3.79 19.03 -4.23
N ARG A 216 -2.97 18.03 -4.56
CA ARG A 216 -3.34 16.60 -4.54
C ARG A 216 -3.19 15.97 -3.16
N GLN A 217 -2.38 16.55 -2.27
CA GLN A 217 -2.11 16.03 -0.94
C GLN A 217 -3.36 15.74 -0.09
N PRO A 218 -4.38 16.62 -0.03
CA PRO A 218 -5.53 16.42 0.85
C PRO A 218 -6.40 15.21 0.45
N SER A 219 -6.53 14.92 -0.85
CA SER A 219 -7.34 13.77 -1.30
C SER A 219 -6.66 12.45 -0.96
N LEU A 220 -5.33 12.36 -1.12
CA LEU A 220 -4.55 11.21 -0.69
C LEU A 220 -4.66 10.97 0.82
N LEU A 221 -4.54 12.03 1.63
CA LEU A 221 -4.70 11.94 3.09
C LEU A 221 -6.12 11.51 3.49
N LYS A 222 -7.16 11.99 2.79
CA LYS A 222 -8.54 11.54 3.02
C LYS A 222 -8.69 10.04 2.74
N ALA A 223 -8.11 9.55 1.64
CA ALA A 223 -8.13 8.13 1.30
C ALA A 223 -7.41 7.28 2.37
N ILE A 224 -6.24 7.71 2.85
CA ILE A 224 -5.49 7.04 3.93
C ILE A 224 -6.31 6.97 5.22
N LYS A 225 -6.95 8.08 5.61
CA LYS A 225 -7.82 8.10 6.80
C LYS A 225 -8.97 7.10 6.67
N LYS A 226 -9.63 7.08 5.50
CA LYS A 226 -10.72 6.13 5.23
C LYS A 226 -10.22 4.68 5.27
N PHE A 227 -9.05 4.40 4.71
CA PHE A 227 -8.41 3.09 4.80
C PHE A 227 -8.18 2.66 6.26
N ASN A 228 -7.61 3.53 7.09
CA ASN A 228 -7.37 3.24 8.50
C ASN A 228 -8.68 3.02 9.29
N MET A 229 -9.76 3.72 8.93
CA MET A 229 -11.10 3.46 9.49
C MET A 229 -11.62 2.07 9.09
N CYS A 230 -11.38 1.63 7.85
CA CYS A 230 -11.72 0.27 7.42
C CYS A 230 -10.94 -0.79 8.21
N CYS A 231 -9.64 -0.59 8.46
CA CYS A 231 -8.85 -1.48 9.32
C CYS A 231 -9.50 -1.65 10.71
N ALA A 232 -9.82 -0.53 11.37
CA ALA A 232 -10.47 -0.56 12.69
C ALA A 232 -11.86 -1.21 12.67
N THR A 233 -12.61 -1.02 11.58
CA THR A 233 -13.94 -1.63 11.40
C THR A 233 -13.83 -3.14 11.19
N LEU A 234 -12.86 -3.60 10.41
CA LEU A 234 -12.61 -5.03 10.21
C LEU A 234 -12.14 -5.72 11.50
N GLU A 235 -11.31 -5.05 12.30
CA GLU A 235 -10.87 -5.58 13.60
C GLU A 235 -12.08 -5.88 14.51
N ARG A 236 -13.06 -4.95 14.54
CA ARG A 236 -14.28 -5.07 15.34
C ARG A 236 -15.24 -6.14 14.80
N LEU A 237 -15.37 -6.25 13.48
CA LEU A 237 -16.29 -7.17 12.82
C LEU A 237 -15.70 -8.58 12.63
N ARG A 238 -14.45 -8.81 13.06
CA ARG A 238 -13.70 -10.04 12.78
C ARG A 238 -14.38 -11.26 13.41
N PRO A 239 -14.83 -12.25 12.60
CA PRO A 239 -15.30 -13.53 13.12
C PRO A 239 -14.14 -14.34 13.73
N PRO A 240 -14.36 -15.12 14.80
CA PRO A 240 -13.31 -15.92 15.44
C PRO A 240 -12.69 -16.97 14.51
N GLN A 241 -13.45 -17.46 13.52
CA GLN A 241 -13.00 -18.41 12.51
C GLN A 241 -12.29 -17.77 11.30
N CYS A 242 -12.12 -16.44 11.28
CA CYS A 242 -11.58 -15.74 10.11
C CYS A 242 -10.04 -15.80 10.04
N THR A 243 -9.55 -16.56 9.07
CA THR A 243 -8.13 -16.72 8.74
C THR A 243 -7.56 -15.58 7.88
N ILE A 244 -8.39 -14.62 7.45
CA ILE A 244 -7.94 -13.50 6.62
C ILE A 244 -7.15 -12.51 7.50
N PRO A 245 -5.89 -12.20 7.15
CA PRO A 245 -5.11 -11.21 7.89
C PRO A 245 -5.62 -9.79 7.62
N ILE A 246 -5.78 -9.01 8.68
CA ILE A 246 -6.16 -7.60 8.59
C ILE A 246 -4.87 -6.79 8.42
N PRO A 247 -4.77 -5.92 7.41
CA PRO A 247 -3.57 -5.10 7.19
C PRO A 247 -3.43 -4.03 8.26
N SER A 248 -2.18 -3.68 8.57
CA SER A 248 -1.87 -2.58 9.46
C SER A 248 -2.32 -1.22 8.89
N PRO A 249 -2.70 -0.27 9.76
CA PRO A 249 -3.05 1.08 9.34
C PRO A 249 -1.82 1.80 8.75
N LEU A 250 -2.04 2.60 7.71
CA LEU A 250 -1.02 3.38 7.03
C LEU A 250 -0.69 4.67 7.78
N SER A 251 0.56 5.13 7.67
CA SER A 251 0.95 6.43 8.20
C SER A 251 0.16 7.58 7.57
N THR A 252 -0.34 8.49 8.41
CA THR A 252 -1.00 9.72 7.97
C THR A 252 0.00 10.81 7.57
N GLN A 253 1.30 10.58 7.79
CA GLN A 253 2.37 11.47 7.34
C GLN A 253 2.98 10.92 6.05
N LEU A 254 2.99 11.72 4.97
CA LEU A 254 3.47 11.25 3.66
C LEU A 254 4.95 10.88 3.64
N ASN A 255 5.79 11.55 4.43
CA ASN A 255 7.20 11.20 4.56
C ASN A 255 7.39 9.82 5.22
N GLY A 256 6.54 9.49 6.19
CA GLY A 256 6.50 8.17 6.81
C GLY A 256 5.97 7.12 5.83
N LEU A 257 4.88 7.43 5.14
CA LEU A 257 4.24 6.56 4.14
C LEU A 257 5.19 6.15 3.01
N ARG A 258 6.12 7.04 2.60
CA ARG A 258 7.10 6.76 1.55
C ARG A 258 7.97 5.54 1.84
N ASN A 259 8.30 5.33 3.11
CA ASN A 259 9.20 4.25 3.53
C ASN A 259 8.45 3.11 4.24
N ASP A 260 7.13 3.20 4.30
CA ASP A 260 6.27 2.24 5.00
C ASP A 260 6.09 0.98 4.13
N PRO A 261 6.59 -0.20 4.57
CA PRO A 261 6.45 -1.43 3.80
C PRO A 261 4.98 -1.83 3.62
N SER A 262 4.11 -1.47 4.58
CA SER A 262 2.69 -1.82 4.55
C SER A 262 1.95 -1.17 3.39
N LEU A 263 2.45 -0.06 2.83
CA LEU A 263 1.86 0.58 1.64
C LEU A 263 1.79 -0.40 0.47
N HIS A 264 2.80 -1.25 0.30
CA HIS A 264 2.94 -2.12 -0.87
C HIS A 264 2.29 -3.49 -0.69
N GLU A 265 1.95 -3.88 0.53
CA GLU A 265 1.31 -5.16 0.85
C GLU A 265 -0.11 -5.25 0.27
N ASP A 266 -0.39 -6.34 -0.45
CA ASP A 266 -1.72 -6.62 -0.98
C ASP A 266 -2.70 -7.07 0.11
N ILE A 267 -3.98 -6.82 -0.14
CA ILE A 267 -5.06 -7.26 0.75
C ILE A 267 -5.60 -8.58 0.25
N TRP A 268 -5.63 -9.54 1.16
CA TRP A 268 -6.15 -10.87 0.94
C TRP A 268 -7.68 -10.84 0.98
N ILE A 269 -8.32 -11.35 -0.06
CA ILE A 269 -9.78 -11.51 -0.10
C ILE A 269 -10.17 -12.96 0.17
N THR A 270 -9.34 -13.93 -0.22
CA THR A 270 -9.63 -15.35 -0.06
C THR A 270 -9.11 -15.86 1.29
N PRO A 271 -9.91 -16.62 2.07
CA PRO A 271 -9.44 -17.33 3.25
C PRO A 271 -8.28 -18.27 2.90
N SER A 272 -7.27 -18.34 3.75
CA SER A 272 -6.15 -19.28 3.55
C SER A 272 -6.63 -20.73 3.77
N GLU A 273 -6.32 -21.62 2.83
CA GLU A 273 -6.44 -23.07 3.00
C GLU A 273 -5.28 -23.57 3.90
N GLY A 274 -5.30 -23.23 5.19
CA GLY A 274 -4.28 -23.66 6.15
C GLY A 274 -3.89 -22.62 7.20
N PRO A 275 -2.85 -22.90 8.02
CA PRO A 275 -2.32 -21.92 8.95
C PRO A 275 -1.72 -20.74 8.20
N ILE A 276 -1.96 -19.52 8.71
CA ILE A 276 -1.45 -18.28 8.10
C ILE A 276 0.08 -18.35 8.05
N PRO A 277 0.71 -18.20 6.88
CA PRO A 277 2.17 -18.23 6.76
C PRO A 277 2.83 -17.18 7.67
N ARG A 278 3.98 -17.52 8.26
CA ARG A 278 4.67 -16.62 9.22
C ARG A 278 5.16 -15.35 8.54
N TRP A 279 5.67 -15.44 7.31
CA TRP A 279 6.01 -14.24 6.53
C TRP A 279 4.86 -13.25 6.31
N LEU A 280 3.61 -13.66 6.53
CA LEU A 280 2.45 -12.79 6.37
C LEU A 280 1.97 -12.17 7.69
N ASN A 281 2.10 -12.89 8.81
CA ASN A 281 1.55 -12.48 10.11
C ASN A 281 2.61 -11.99 11.10
N ASP A 282 3.84 -12.50 11.02
CA ASP A 282 4.93 -12.22 11.96
C ASP A 282 5.76 -11.01 11.47
N GLU A 283 5.71 -9.92 12.23
CA GLU A 283 6.43 -8.67 11.90
C GLU A 283 7.94 -8.86 11.90
N ASP A 284 8.48 -9.65 12.84
CA ASP A 284 9.93 -9.92 12.93
C ASP A 284 10.42 -10.69 11.69
N VAL A 285 9.60 -11.60 11.16
CA VAL A 285 9.90 -12.35 9.93
C VAL A 285 9.89 -11.41 8.71
N ARG A 286 8.90 -10.52 8.61
CA ARG A 286 8.80 -9.55 7.50
C ARG A 286 9.98 -8.59 7.48
N ASP A 287 10.29 -8.00 8.63
CA ASP A 287 11.42 -7.08 8.78
C ASP A 287 12.76 -7.79 8.53
N GLY A 288 12.88 -9.05 8.97
CA GLY A 288 14.01 -9.93 8.69
C GLY A 288 14.20 -10.15 7.18
N ILE A 289 13.15 -10.57 6.46
CA ILE A 289 13.20 -10.77 4.99
C ILE A 289 13.57 -9.48 4.26
N GLN A 290 12.97 -8.35 4.64
CA GLN A 290 13.28 -7.06 4.02
C GLN A 290 14.75 -6.67 4.24
N SER A 291 15.25 -6.82 5.46
CA SER A 291 16.62 -6.50 5.84
C SER A 291 17.64 -7.40 5.12
N LEU A 292 17.32 -8.68 4.95
CA LEU A 292 18.09 -9.64 4.16
C LEU A 292 18.26 -9.17 2.71
N HIS A 293 17.17 -8.73 2.06
CA HIS A 293 17.23 -8.20 0.70
C HIS A 293 18.04 -6.90 0.58
N VAL A 294 17.94 -6.02 1.57
CA VAL A 294 18.71 -4.78 1.60
C VAL A 294 20.20 -5.08 1.74
N ALA A 295 20.58 -6.02 2.62
CA ALA A 295 21.96 -6.45 2.79
C ALA A 295 22.53 -7.05 1.49
N ASN A 296 21.79 -7.98 0.87
CA ASN A 296 22.19 -8.62 -0.40
C ASN A 296 22.38 -7.61 -1.54
N ARG A 297 21.41 -6.69 -1.74
CA ARG A 297 21.53 -5.64 -2.77
C ARG A 297 22.70 -4.70 -2.53
N CYS A 298 23.03 -4.41 -1.27
CA CYS A 298 24.18 -3.57 -0.96
C CYS A 298 25.50 -4.31 -1.23
N ALA A 299 25.58 -5.61 -0.95
CA ALA A 299 26.74 -6.43 -1.29
C ALA A 299 26.96 -6.50 -2.82
N ASP A 300 25.89 -6.72 -3.59
CA ASP A 300 25.95 -6.77 -5.06
C ASP A 300 26.44 -5.45 -5.67
N LYS A 301 25.96 -4.31 -5.16
CA LYS A 301 26.41 -2.98 -5.60
C LYS A 301 27.87 -2.73 -5.26
N THR A 302 28.35 -3.21 -4.12
CA THR A 302 29.77 -3.12 -3.75
C THR A 302 30.63 -3.98 -4.69
N ILE A 303 30.17 -5.18 -5.05
CA ILE A 303 30.87 -6.06 -6.01
C ILE A 303 30.90 -5.42 -7.41
N LEU A 304 29.77 -4.92 -7.91
CA LEU A 304 29.68 -4.25 -9.21
C LEU A 304 30.52 -2.96 -9.26
N GLY A 305 30.65 -2.23 -8.16
CA GLY A 305 31.50 -1.05 -8.06
C GLY A 305 33.00 -1.39 -8.12
N LEU A 306 33.40 -2.53 -7.55
CA LEU A 306 34.78 -3.02 -7.60
C LEU A 306 35.16 -3.62 -8.96
N LEU A 307 34.19 -4.14 -9.72
CA LEU A 307 34.42 -4.66 -11.09
C LEU A 307 34.48 -3.56 -12.16
N LYS A 308 34.09 -2.32 -11.83
CA LYS A 308 34.13 -1.16 -12.74
C LYS A 308 35.39 -0.28 -12.55
N GLN A 309 36.28 -0.67 -11.64
CA GLN A 309 37.60 -0.05 -11.42
C GLN A 309 38.68 -0.95 -12.00
#